data_AF-A0A1I2D4A6-F1
#
_entry.id   AF-A0A1I2D4A6-F1
#
_cell.length_a   1.000
_cell.length_b   1.000
_cell.length_c   1.000
_cell.angle_alpha   90.00
_cell.angle_beta   90.00
_cell.angle_gamma   90.00
#
_symmetry.space_group_name_H-M   'P 1'
#
loop_
_entity.id
_entity.type
_entity.pdbx_description
1 polymer ?
#
loop_
_entity_poly.entity_id
_entity_poly.type
_entity_poly.pdbx_seq_one_letter_code
_entity_poly.pdbx_strand_id
1 'polypeptide(L)'
;MTAVQAPPRAALTRLAGLRHTSPGRLQLLLAVLLVLTALTGLVTGLTAASAATGTGDLRDRAQPLLAEAETVWSSLADADATAAQAFITGGLEPPKLTDRYNEKLADAAAALTSAARRVPEGSAGAEAIRSITTGLSDYTALVATARALNRQGKPVGASYLSTASQLNRDTLQPQAQALFQQAQREASDGYAGARSSWWLMLLLVLLIVLGVALIATQAHLSRTTHRTFNVPLLTASALTVLLAVVCAGVFAHQRARLDGADRDGSAPAEALAENRNLVLRERADEALTLAARAGRGKLEDDFTTLRQRFSVTGPEFDEVAGLMAKAGTQHDAYLAVHDEIRRLDDNGDYEGAVRKAVSEETAATFDAVTRTLSDALTDRRAAFDDQIRSAGRGLGVLTILGPLLALAIGVCAALGLRARLEEYR
;
A
#
# COMPACT_ATOMS: atom_id res chain seq x y z
N MET A 1 55.77 -18.75 -3.71
CA MET A 1 55.85 -17.61 -2.77
C MET A 1 56.08 -16.34 -3.58
N THR A 2 55.01 -15.66 -3.95
CA THR A 2 55.03 -14.42 -4.74
C THR A 2 54.98 -13.23 -3.80
N ALA A 3 55.87 -12.26 -4.05
CA ALA A 3 56.16 -11.13 -3.18
C ALA A 3 54.91 -10.25 -2.94
N VAL A 4 54.73 -9.95 -1.65
CA VAL A 4 53.73 -9.05 -1.08
C VAL A 4 53.94 -7.62 -1.59
N GLN A 5 52.88 -7.03 -2.13
CA GLN A 5 52.79 -5.62 -2.50
C GLN A 5 53.08 -4.71 -1.29
N ALA A 6 53.97 -3.74 -1.49
CA ALA A 6 54.32 -2.74 -0.47
C ALA A 6 53.12 -1.83 -0.09
N PRO A 7 53.03 -1.36 1.17
CA PRO A 7 51.80 -0.83 1.76
C PRO A 7 51.55 0.69 1.49
N PRO A 8 50.32 1.20 1.75
CA PRO A 8 49.83 2.57 1.48
C PRO A 8 50.57 3.75 2.13
N ARG A 9 51.69 3.52 2.84
CA ARG A 9 52.42 4.55 3.59
C ARG A 9 53.19 5.54 2.71
N ALA A 10 53.66 5.10 1.53
CA ALA A 10 54.39 5.98 0.59
C ALA A 10 53.50 7.02 -0.11
N ALA A 11 52.21 6.71 -0.29
CA ALA A 11 51.23 7.65 -0.83
C ALA A 11 50.88 8.75 0.20
N LEU A 12 50.74 8.36 1.48
CA LEU A 12 50.44 9.29 2.57
C LEU A 12 51.61 10.24 2.88
N THR A 13 52.87 9.80 2.78
CA THR A 13 54.04 10.67 2.98
C THR A 13 54.26 11.65 1.83
N ARG A 14 53.96 11.28 0.58
CA ARG A 14 53.94 12.23 -0.56
C ARG A 14 52.84 13.29 -0.41
N LEU A 15 51.66 12.91 0.07
CA LEU A 15 50.56 13.85 0.38
C LEU A 15 50.93 14.85 1.49
N ALA A 16 51.71 14.43 2.49
CA ALA A 16 52.17 15.30 3.58
C ALA A 16 53.19 16.36 3.09
N GLY A 17 54.10 16.00 2.18
CA GLY A 17 55.11 16.93 1.62
C GLY A 17 54.52 18.03 0.74
N LEU A 18 53.38 17.78 0.08
CA LEU A 18 52.67 18.76 -0.76
C LEU A 18 52.05 19.92 0.03
N ARG A 19 51.96 19.84 1.37
CA ARG A 19 51.43 20.93 2.22
C ARG A 19 52.35 22.15 2.29
N HIS A 20 53.63 22.00 1.95
CA HIS A 20 54.67 23.02 2.13
C HIS A 20 54.99 23.82 0.87
N THR A 21 54.44 23.48 -0.30
CA THR A 21 54.64 24.22 -1.56
C THR A 21 53.29 24.74 -2.10
N SER A 22 53.29 25.94 -2.70
CA SER A 22 52.06 26.53 -3.28
C SER A 22 51.37 25.65 -4.33
N PRO A 23 52.07 24.87 -5.19
CA PRO A 23 51.41 23.97 -6.15
C PRO A 23 50.83 22.72 -5.48
N GLY A 24 51.46 22.23 -4.40
CA GLY A 24 51.02 21.01 -3.71
C GLY A 24 49.71 21.17 -2.95
N ARG A 25 49.43 22.36 -2.41
CA ARG A 25 48.14 22.69 -1.79
C ARG A 25 46.98 22.68 -2.79
N LEU A 26 47.20 23.16 -4.01
CA LEU A 26 46.20 23.13 -5.09
C LEU A 26 45.92 21.70 -5.58
N GLN A 27 46.96 20.86 -5.69
CA GLN A 27 46.78 19.44 -6.02
C GLN A 27 46.01 18.68 -4.95
N LEU A 28 46.22 19.00 -3.67
CA LEU A 28 45.51 18.37 -2.55
C LEU A 28 44.03 18.81 -2.52
N LEU A 29 43.74 20.09 -2.77
CA LEU A 29 42.35 20.58 -2.92
C LEU A 29 41.62 19.91 -4.09
N LEU A 30 42.31 19.75 -5.23
CA LEU A 30 41.76 19.04 -6.38
C LEU A 30 41.44 17.58 -6.04
N ALA A 31 42.36 16.88 -5.39
CA ALA A 31 42.15 15.49 -4.98
C ALA A 31 40.96 15.36 -4.01
N VAL A 32 40.82 16.27 -3.04
CA VAL A 32 39.70 16.30 -2.10
C VAL A 32 38.36 16.52 -2.82
N LEU A 33 38.30 17.48 -3.76
CA LEU A 33 37.08 17.75 -4.53
C LEU A 33 36.68 16.56 -5.43
N LEU A 34 37.65 15.91 -6.07
CA LEU A 34 37.39 14.72 -6.90
C LEU A 34 36.89 13.53 -6.07
N VAL A 35 37.45 13.31 -4.87
CA VAL A 35 36.98 12.26 -3.96
C VAL A 35 35.57 12.57 -3.45
N LEU A 36 35.30 13.82 -3.03
CA LEU A 36 33.97 14.22 -2.55
C LEU A 36 32.90 14.09 -3.64
N THR A 37 33.19 14.55 -4.86
CA THR A 37 32.26 14.41 -6.00
C THR A 37 32.03 12.96 -6.40
N ALA A 38 33.06 12.11 -6.41
CA ALA A 38 32.93 10.69 -6.67
C ALA A 38 32.08 9.96 -5.62
N LEU A 39 32.34 10.23 -4.32
CA LEU A 39 31.51 9.71 -3.24
C LEU A 39 30.06 10.21 -3.35
N THR A 40 29.87 11.46 -3.77
CA THR A 40 28.52 12.04 -3.92
C THR A 40 27.76 11.37 -5.04
N GLY A 41 28.42 11.13 -6.18
CA GLY A 41 27.83 10.36 -7.28
C GLY A 41 27.49 8.93 -6.87
N LEU A 42 28.40 8.23 -6.18
CA LEU A 42 28.20 6.86 -5.71
C LEU A 42 27.03 6.77 -4.73
N VAL A 43 26.99 7.62 -3.70
CA VAL A 43 25.93 7.63 -2.68
C VAL A 43 24.59 8.03 -3.31
N THR A 44 24.57 9.00 -4.23
CA THR A 44 23.35 9.35 -4.97
C THR A 44 22.82 8.17 -5.78
N GLY A 45 23.72 7.47 -6.49
CA GLY A 45 23.38 6.28 -7.27
C GLY A 45 22.86 5.13 -6.40
N LEU A 46 23.51 4.84 -5.27
CA LEU A 46 23.09 3.80 -4.32
C LEU A 46 21.74 4.14 -3.66
N THR A 47 21.55 5.39 -3.24
CA THR A 47 20.29 5.87 -2.66
C THR A 47 19.13 5.71 -3.65
N ALA A 48 19.38 6.07 -4.91
CA ALA A 48 18.39 5.97 -5.96
C ALA A 48 18.12 4.51 -6.37
N ALA A 49 19.15 3.65 -6.37
CA ALA A 49 19.00 2.21 -6.60
C ALA A 49 18.21 1.52 -5.48
N SER A 50 18.48 1.82 -4.21
CA SER A 50 17.72 1.27 -3.07
C SER A 50 16.25 1.73 -3.08
N ALA A 51 16.01 2.97 -3.50
CA ALA A 51 14.66 3.49 -3.63
C ALA A 51 13.92 2.87 -4.82
N ALA A 52 14.62 2.58 -5.92
CA ALA A 52 14.07 1.88 -7.09
C ALA A 52 13.70 0.41 -6.77
N THR A 53 14.55 -0.30 -6.01
CA THR A 53 14.23 -1.68 -5.60
C THR A 53 13.03 -1.75 -4.65
N GLY A 54 12.93 -0.82 -3.69
CA GLY A 54 11.81 -0.79 -2.76
C GLY A 54 10.48 -0.35 -3.38
N THR A 55 10.50 0.59 -4.34
CA THR A 55 9.30 0.95 -5.12
C THR A 55 8.86 -0.17 -6.07
N GLY A 56 9.82 -0.94 -6.61
CA GLY A 56 9.53 -2.16 -7.37
C GLY A 56 8.83 -3.22 -6.53
N ASP A 57 9.35 -3.52 -5.34
CA ASP A 57 8.73 -4.51 -4.44
C ASP A 57 7.31 -4.09 -3.99
N LEU A 58 7.09 -2.79 -3.73
CA LEU A 58 5.76 -2.25 -3.45
C LEU A 58 4.76 -2.49 -4.58
N ARG A 59 5.16 -2.13 -5.80
CA ARG A 59 4.33 -2.23 -6.99
C ARG A 59 4.06 -3.68 -7.37
N ASP A 60 5.11 -4.49 -7.36
CA ASP A 60 5.07 -5.83 -7.94
C ASP A 60 4.63 -6.88 -6.93
N ARG A 61 4.65 -6.58 -5.62
CA ARG A 61 4.30 -7.53 -4.55
C ARG A 61 3.22 -7.02 -3.60
N ALA A 62 3.49 -5.91 -2.89
CA ALA A 62 2.67 -5.49 -1.76
C ALA A 62 1.27 -5.00 -2.19
N GLN A 63 1.19 -4.18 -3.23
CA GLN A 63 -0.08 -3.66 -3.72
C GLN A 63 -0.99 -4.76 -4.31
N PRO A 64 -0.49 -5.67 -5.17
CA PRO A 64 -1.27 -6.83 -5.58
C PRO A 64 -1.72 -7.66 -4.38
N LEU A 65 -0.83 -7.95 -3.42
CA LEU A 65 -1.20 -8.73 -2.24
C LEU A 65 -2.34 -8.09 -1.44
N LEU A 66 -2.34 -6.76 -1.27
CA LEU A 66 -3.42 -6.03 -0.60
C LEU A 66 -4.75 -6.16 -1.35
N ALA A 67 -4.72 -6.07 -2.69
CA ALA A 67 -5.89 -6.24 -3.53
C ALA A 67 -6.46 -7.67 -3.47
N GLU A 68 -5.59 -8.67 -3.52
CA GLU A 68 -6.00 -10.08 -3.39
C GLU A 68 -6.58 -10.36 -2.00
N ALA A 69 -5.97 -9.84 -0.94
CA ALA A 69 -6.44 -10.04 0.43
C ALA A 69 -7.84 -9.44 0.66
N GLU A 70 -8.12 -8.24 0.15
CA GLU A 70 -9.47 -7.67 0.19
C GLU A 70 -10.45 -8.43 -0.71
N THR A 71 -10.00 -8.94 -1.85
CA THR A 71 -10.85 -9.75 -2.73
C THR A 71 -11.29 -11.03 -2.01
N VAL A 72 -10.37 -11.70 -1.30
CA VAL A 72 -10.70 -12.85 -0.44
C VAL A 72 -11.72 -12.43 0.63
N TRP A 73 -11.43 -11.36 1.37
CA TRP A 73 -12.27 -10.91 2.48
C TRP A 73 -13.70 -10.56 2.04
N SER A 74 -13.83 -9.76 0.98
CA SER A 74 -15.12 -9.33 0.46
C SER A 74 -15.89 -10.46 -0.23
N SER A 75 -15.21 -11.33 -0.98
CA SER A 75 -15.87 -12.44 -1.68
C SER A 75 -16.42 -13.49 -0.72
N LEU A 76 -15.74 -13.75 0.40
CA LEU A 76 -16.25 -14.63 1.46
C LEU A 76 -17.51 -14.08 2.12
N ALA A 77 -17.57 -12.77 2.34
CA ALA A 77 -18.75 -12.11 2.90
C ALA A 77 -19.93 -12.08 1.91
N ASP A 78 -19.66 -11.78 0.64
CA ASP A 78 -20.67 -11.76 -0.43
C ASP A 78 -21.21 -13.17 -0.72
N ALA A 79 -20.35 -14.19 -0.75
CA ALA A 79 -20.76 -15.58 -0.89
C ALA A 79 -21.72 -16.00 0.23
N ASP A 80 -21.45 -15.59 1.47
CA ASP A 80 -22.31 -15.92 2.62
C ASP A 80 -23.65 -15.21 2.59
N ALA A 81 -23.65 -13.92 2.29
CA ALA A 81 -24.88 -13.16 2.08
C ALA A 81 -25.71 -13.78 0.94
N THR A 82 -25.07 -14.07 -0.20
CA THR A 82 -25.73 -14.65 -1.37
C THR A 82 -26.29 -16.05 -1.09
N ALA A 83 -25.55 -16.90 -0.38
CA ALA A 83 -26.00 -18.23 0.01
C ALA A 83 -27.24 -18.16 0.91
N ALA A 84 -27.25 -17.23 1.88
CA ALA A 84 -28.39 -17.06 2.76
C ALA A 84 -29.63 -16.52 2.02
N GLN A 85 -29.44 -15.56 1.12
CA GLN A 85 -30.52 -15.01 0.30
C GLN A 85 -31.12 -16.05 -0.67
N ALA A 86 -30.26 -16.87 -1.29
CA ALA A 86 -30.73 -17.98 -2.14
C ALA A 86 -31.54 -19.00 -1.32
N PHE A 87 -31.12 -19.26 -0.08
CA PHE A 87 -31.79 -20.21 0.80
C PHE A 87 -33.22 -19.78 1.16
N ILE A 88 -33.43 -18.52 1.55
CA ILE A 88 -34.76 -18.02 1.95
C ILE A 88 -35.77 -17.94 0.79
N THR A 89 -35.30 -17.94 -0.46
CA THR A 89 -36.19 -18.00 -1.62
C THR A 89 -36.99 -19.31 -1.66
N GLY A 90 -36.44 -20.38 -1.07
CA GLY A 90 -37.07 -21.69 -0.98
C GLY A 90 -37.10 -22.45 -2.32
N GLY A 91 -37.19 -23.79 -2.26
CA GLY A 91 -37.30 -24.61 -3.45
C GLY A 91 -36.08 -24.54 -4.37
N LEU A 92 -36.27 -24.19 -5.65
CA LEU A 92 -35.19 -24.04 -6.62
C LEU A 92 -34.61 -22.62 -6.53
N GLU A 93 -33.30 -22.54 -6.26
CA GLU A 93 -32.60 -21.26 -6.17
C GLU A 93 -32.65 -20.47 -7.50
N PRO A 94 -32.80 -19.13 -7.46
CA PRO A 94 -32.67 -18.29 -8.64
C PRO A 94 -31.29 -18.43 -9.28
N PRO A 95 -31.19 -18.66 -10.60
CA PRO A 95 -29.91 -18.84 -11.30
C PRO A 95 -28.91 -17.71 -11.02
N LYS A 96 -29.38 -16.46 -10.99
CA LYS A 96 -28.54 -15.29 -10.70
C LYS A 96 -27.82 -15.37 -9.35
N LEU A 97 -28.48 -15.89 -8.31
CA LEU A 97 -27.88 -16.01 -6.97
C LEU A 97 -26.91 -17.19 -6.91
N THR A 98 -27.24 -18.30 -7.58
CA THR A 98 -26.32 -19.43 -7.71
C THR A 98 -25.05 -19.04 -8.46
N ASP A 99 -25.18 -18.29 -9.57
CA ASP A 99 -24.04 -17.80 -10.36
C ASP A 99 -23.18 -16.85 -9.55
N ARG A 100 -23.78 -15.85 -8.86
CA ARG A 100 -23.05 -14.92 -7.99
C ARG A 100 -22.30 -15.64 -6.87
N TYR A 101 -22.90 -16.64 -6.23
CA TYR A 101 -22.23 -17.44 -5.20
C TYR A 101 -21.00 -18.17 -5.76
N ASN A 102 -21.16 -18.84 -6.90
CA ASN A 102 -20.07 -19.58 -7.53
C ASN A 102 -18.95 -18.65 -8.00
N GLU A 103 -19.29 -17.49 -8.56
CA GLU A 103 -18.35 -16.45 -8.94
C GLU A 103 -17.52 -15.99 -7.74
N LYS A 104 -18.17 -15.66 -6.61
CA LYS A 104 -17.45 -15.18 -5.42
C LYS A 104 -16.56 -16.24 -4.79
N LEU A 105 -16.95 -17.53 -4.82
CA LEU A 105 -16.04 -18.60 -4.43
C LEU A 105 -14.84 -18.73 -5.37
N ALA A 106 -15.05 -18.59 -6.68
CA ALA A 106 -13.98 -18.62 -7.66
C ALA A 106 -13.02 -17.43 -7.49
N ASP A 107 -13.55 -16.22 -7.27
CA ASP A 107 -12.80 -15.00 -6.98
C ASP A 107 -11.93 -15.20 -5.72
N ALA A 108 -12.52 -15.70 -4.63
CA ALA A 108 -11.80 -15.98 -3.40
C ALA A 108 -10.68 -17.02 -3.59
N ALA A 109 -10.95 -18.12 -4.29
CA ALA A 109 -9.96 -19.17 -4.54
C ALA A 109 -8.81 -18.68 -5.44
N ALA A 110 -9.11 -17.91 -6.48
CA ALA A 110 -8.12 -17.30 -7.37
C ALA A 110 -7.24 -16.31 -6.60
N ALA A 111 -7.86 -15.46 -5.78
CA ALA A 111 -7.15 -14.48 -4.96
C ALA A 111 -6.27 -15.13 -3.90
N LEU A 112 -6.73 -16.17 -3.21
CA LEU A 112 -5.91 -16.97 -2.28
C LEU A 112 -4.68 -17.56 -2.97
N THR A 113 -4.86 -18.13 -4.18
CA THR A 113 -3.77 -18.71 -4.95
C THR A 113 -2.76 -17.65 -5.38
N SER A 114 -3.23 -16.44 -5.73
CA SER A 114 -2.38 -15.31 -6.08
C SER A 114 -1.62 -14.76 -4.87
N ALA A 115 -2.30 -14.60 -3.73
CA ALA A 115 -1.71 -14.19 -2.47
C ALA A 115 -0.65 -15.19 -1.99
N ALA A 116 -0.89 -16.49 -2.11
CA ALA A 116 0.04 -17.54 -1.68
C ALA A 116 1.41 -17.44 -2.38
N ARG A 117 1.46 -16.95 -3.62
CA ARG A 117 2.72 -16.73 -4.35
C ARG A 117 3.51 -15.51 -3.88
N ARG A 118 2.86 -14.60 -3.14
CA ARG A 118 3.40 -13.29 -2.75
C ARG A 118 3.73 -13.24 -1.26
N VAL A 119 3.07 -14.04 -0.45
CA VAL A 119 3.29 -14.07 1.00
C VAL A 119 4.56 -14.89 1.34
N PRO A 120 5.44 -14.41 2.25
CA PRO A 120 6.59 -15.18 2.70
C PRO A 120 6.19 -16.51 3.37
N GLU A 121 6.94 -17.57 3.12
CA GLU A 121 6.77 -18.84 3.81
C GLU A 121 6.95 -18.66 5.33
N GLY A 122 6.11 -19.35 6.12
CA GLY A 122 6.13 -19.27 7.59
C GLY A 122 5.59 -17.97 8.19
N SER A 123 5.13 -17.00 7.38
CA SER A 123 4.48 -15.78 7.88
C SER A 123 3.05 -16.05 8.38
N ALA A 124 2.51 -15.10 9.15
CA ALA A 124 1.11 -15.13 9.59
C ALA A 124 0.13 -15.16 8.39
N GLY A 125 0.47 -14.49 7.28
CA GLY A 125 -0.34 -14.54 6.06
C GLY A 125 -0.39 -15.93 5.43
N ALA A 126 0.71 -16.70 5.50
CA ALA A 126 0.76 -18.07 4.96
C ALA A 126 -0.07 -19.04 5.82
N GLU A 127 -0.11 -18.82 7.13
CA GLU A 127 -1.02 -19.55 8.04
C GLU A 127 -2.49 -19.19 7.76
N ALA A 128 -2.78 -17.89 7.59
CA ALA A 128 -4.13 -17.42 7.26
C ALA A 128 -4.64 -18.03 5.95
N ILE A 129 -3.83 -18.04 4.89
CA ILE A 129 -4.19 -18.67 3.60
C ILE A 129 -4.49 -20.17 3.77
N ARG A 130 -3.69 -20.90 4.55
CA ARG A 130 -3.93 -22.33 4.83
C ARG A 130 -5.24 -22.55 5.58
N SER A 131 -5.49 -21.74 6.61
CA SER A 131 -6.73 -21.78 7.38
C SER A 131 -7.95 -21.47 6.51
N ILE A 132 -7.91 -20.42 5.70
CA ILE A 132 -9.00 -20.06 4.79
C ILE A 132 -9.24 -21.16 3.76
N THR A 133 -8.19 -21.70 3.14
CA THR A 133 -8.32 -22.74 2.11
C THR A 133 -8.99 -24.00 2.67
N THR A 134 -8.63 -24.38 3.90
CA THR A 134 -9.22 -25.54 4.59
C THR A 134 -10.68 -25.27 4.94
N GLY A 135 -10.96 -24.17 5.64
CA GLY A 135 -12.33 -23.84 6.04
C GLY A 135 -13.24 -23.47 4.86
N LEU A 136 -12.72 -23.02 3.72
CA LEU A 136 -13.51 -22.80 2.50
C LEU A 136 -14.06 -24.14 1.96
N SER A 137 -13.29 -25.22 2.06
CA SER A 137 -13.75 -26.56 1.67
C SER A 137 -14.90 -27.03 2.57
N ASP A 138 -14.77 -26.83 3.89
CA ASP A 138 -15.82 -27.18 4.86
C ASP A 138 -17.07 -26.29 4.69
N TYR A 139 -16.87 -24.99 4.49
CA TYR A 139 -17.92 -24.01 4.23
C TYR A 139 -18.76 -24.40 3.01
N THR A 140 -18.10 -24.68 1.88
CA THR A 140 -18.80 -25.06 0.63
C THR A 140 -19.55 -26.38 0.78
N ALA A 141 -19.01 -27.35 1.54
CA ALA A 141 -19.70 -28.61 1.84
C ALA A 141 -20.96 -28.39 2.71
N LEU A 142 -20.89 -27.53 3.73
CA LEU A 142 -22.03 -27.17 4.58
C LEU A 142 -23.12 -26.44 3.78
N VAL A 143 -22.75 -25.45 2.95
CA VAL A 143 -23.70 -24.75 2.07
C VAL A 143 -24.34 -25.71 1.08
N ALA A 144 -23.56 -26.58 0.42
CA ALA A 144 -24.11 -27.57 -0.51
C ALA A 144 -25.13 -28.50 0.17
N THR A 145 -24.84 -28.93 1.41
CA THR A 145 -25.76 -29.74 2.22
C THR A 145 -27.03 -28.97 2.55
N ALA A 146 -26.90 -27.72 3.00
CA ALA A 146 -28.03 -26.84 3.28
C ALA A 146 -28.94 -26.67 2.05
N ARG A 147 -28.35 -26.39 0.89
CA ARG A 147 -29.07 -26.24 -0.40
C ARG A 147 -29.81 -27.50 -0.80
N ALA A 148 -29.17 -28.67 -0.67
CA ALA A 148 -29.79 -29.94 -0.99
C ALA A 148 -31.01 -30.23 -0.10
N LEU A 149 -30.91 -29.92 1.19
CA LEU A 149 -32.00 -30.06 2.15
C LEU A 149 -33.12 -29.05 1.91
N ASN A 150 -32.77 -27.81 1.53
CA ASN A 150 -33.74 -26.77 1.17
C ASN A 150 -34.60 -27.17 -0.03
N ARG A 151 -33.97 -27.75 -1.08
CA ARG A 151 -34.69 -28.30 -2.24
C ARG A 151 -35.67 -29.43 -1.87
N GLN A 152 -35.41 -30.14 -0.77
CA GLN A 152 -36.29 -31.18 -0.23
C GLN A 152 -37.31 -30.64 0.78
N GLY A 153 -37.33 -29.33 1.04
CA GLY A 153 -38.20 -28.71 2.05
C GLY A 153 -37.88 -29.12 3.49
N LYS A 154 -36.66 -29.60 3.77
CA LYS A 154 -36.26 -30.06 5.11
C LYS A 154 -35.77 -28.88 5.97
N PRO A 155 -36.42 -28.56 7.11
CA PRO A 155 -36.06 -27.41 7.94
C PRO A 155 -34.62 -27.44 8.48
N VAL A 156 -34.05 -28.63 8.66
CA VAL A 156 -32.66 -28.80 9.14
C VAL A 156 -31.61 -28.19 8.19
N GLY A 157 -31.97 -27.89 6.93
CA GLY A 157 -31.10 -27.14 6.01
C GLY A 157 -30.68 -25.78 6.56
N ALA A 158 -31.56 -25.09 7.30
CA ALA A 158 -31.25 -23.78 7.88
C ALA A 158 -30.17 -23.88 8.97
N SER A 159 -30.12 -25.01 9.69
CA SER A 159 -29.07 -25.27 10.69
C SER A 159 -27.70 -25.41 10.03
N TYR A 160 -27.59 -26.20 8.95
CA TYR A 160 -26.34 -26.35 8.19
C TYR A 160 -25.87 -25.03 7.60
N LEU A 161 -26.79 -24.21 7.08
CA LEU A 161 -26.45 -22.88 6.57
C LEU A 161 -25.96 -21.96 7.70
N SER A 162 -26.62 -21.97 8.86
CA SER A 162 -26.18 -21.21 10.03
C SER A 162 -24.78 -21.64 10.50
N THR A 163 -24.49 -22.95 10.52
CA THR A 163 -23.14 -23.48 10.80
C THR A 163 -22.12 -23.02 9.76
N ALA A 164 -22.47 -23.01 8.47
CA ALA A 164 -21.59 -22.48 7.43
C ALA A 164 -21.26 -21.00 7.65
N SER A 165 -22.28 -20.18 7.93
CA SER A 165 -22.09 -18.76 8.19
C SER A 165 -21.27 -18.51 9.47
N GLN A 166 -21.48 -19.30 10.53
CA GLN A 166 -20.64 -19.26 11.73
C GLN A 166 -19.17 -19.58 11.42
N LEU A 167 -18.90 -20.64 10.65
CA LEU A 167 -17.53 -20.95 10.20
C LEU A 167 -16.92 -19.78 9.41
N ASN A 168 -17.70 -19.15 8.52
CA ASN A 168 -17.24 -18.00 7.78
C ASN A 168 -16.90 -16.82 8.71
N ARG A 169 -17.78 -16.48 9.65
CA ARG A 169 -17.65 -15.33 10.56
C ARG A 169 -16.57 -15.52 11.63
N ASP A 170 -16.52 -16.71 12.23
CA ASP A 170 -15.68 -16.96 13.40
C ASP A 170 -14.28 -17.44 13.00
N THR A 171 -14.11 -17.94 11.77
CA THR A 171 -12.83 -18.46 11.28
C THR A 171 -12.37 -17.77 10.00
N LEU A 172 -13.11 -17.84 8.90
CA LEU A 172 -12.60 -17.40 7.59
C LEU A 172 -12.37 -15.88 7.51
N GLN A 173 -13.33 -15.10 8.00
CA GLN A 173 -13.32 -13.64 8.00
C GLN A 173 -12.15 -13.07 8.84
N PRO A 174 -11.93 -13.50 10.11
CA PRO A 174 -10.76 -13.10 10.88
C PRO A 174 -9.42 -13.45 10.21
N GLN A 175 -9.34 -14.60 9.54
CA GLN A 175 -8.12 -14.98 8.82
C GLN A 175 -7.92 -14.13 7.56
N ALA A 176 -8.98 -13.79 6.83
CA ALA A 176 -8.91 -12.88 5.70
C ALA A 176 -8.45 -11.48 6.15
N GLN A 177 -8.95 -11.00 7.29
CA GLN A 177 -8.48 -9.76 7.90
C GLN A 177 -7.00 -9.86 8.32
N ALA A 178 -6.57 -10.98 8.91
CA ALA A 178 -5.17 -11.20 9.27
C ALA A 178 -4.25 -11.19 8.04
N LEU A 179 -4.69 -11.80 6.92
CA LEU A 179 -3.99 -11.73 5.64
C LEU A 179 -3.92 -10.30 5.11
N PHE A 180 -5.00 -9.53 5.20
CA PHE A 180 -5.04 -8.13 4.81
C PHE A 180 -4.09 -7.28 5.64
N GLN A 181 -4.10 -7.41 6.96
CA GLN A 181 -3.16 -6.73 7.86
C GLN A 181 -1.71 -7.12 7.59
N GLN A 182 -1.43 -8.38 7.26
CA GLN A 182 -0.10 -8.82 6.84
C GLN A 182 0.33 -8.12 5.54
N ALA A 183 -0.56 -8.04 4.55
CA ALA A 183 -0.31 -7.32 3.30
C ALA A 183 0.02 -5.84 3.55
N GLN A 184 -0.68 -5.22 4.49
CA GLN A 184 -0.39 -3.83 4.90
C GLN A 184 0.99 -3.69 5.54
N ARG A 185 1.36 -4.59 6.46
CA ARG A 185 2.69 -4.57 7.09
C ARG A 185 3.79 -4.73 6.04
N GLU A 186 3.61 -5.61 5.07
CA GLU A 186 4.55 -5.76 3.96
C GLU A 186 4.64 -4.50 3.09
N ALA A 187 3.51 -3.82 2.85
CA ALA A 187 3.51 -2.52 2.19
C ALA A 187 4.27 -1.45 3.01
N SER A 188 4.01 -1.35 4.32
CA SER A 188 4.67 -0.38 5.20
C SER A 188 6.17 -0.67 5.36
N ASP A 189 6.55 -1.94 5.47
CA ASP A 189 7.95 -2.36 5.60
C ASP A 189 8.70 -2.13 4.29
N GLY A 190 8.06 -2.38 3.14
CA GLY A 190 8.62 -2.02 1.84
C GLY A 190 8.84 -0.51 1.69
N TYR A 191 7.93 0.33 2.22
CA TYR A 191 8.14 1.79 2.28
C TYR A 191 9.32 2.16 3.18
N ALA A 192 9.47 1.52 4.34
CA ALA A 192 10.59 1.76 5.25
C ALA A 192 11.93 1.28 4.64
N GLY A 193 11.94 0.14 3.94
CA GLY A 193 13.10 -0.43 3.26
C GLY A 193 13.55 0.36 2.03
N ALA A 194 12.61 0.83 1.20
CA ALA A 194 12.88 1.80 0.12
C ALA A 194 13.52 3.09 0.64
N ARG A 195 13.25 3.39 1.91
CA ARG A 195 13.61 4.61 2.63
C ARG A 195 14.71 4.35 3.65
N SER A 196 15.83 3.75 3.24
CA SER A 196 17.03 3.72 4.09
C SER A 196 17.48 5.15 4.43
N SER A 197 17.00 5.65 5.58
CA SER A 197 17.24 7.00 6.12
C SER A 197 18.74 7.30 6.24
N TRP A 198 19.54 6.26 6.44
CA TRP A 198 21.00 6.30 6.46
C TRP A 198 21.61 6.84 5.15
N TRP A 199 21.21 6.32 3.98
CA TRP A 199 21.80 6.74 2.71
C TRP A 199 21.44 8.20 2.38
N LEU A 200 20.22 8.61 2.73
CA LEU A 200 19.75 9.99 2.57
C LEU A 200 20.47 10.97 3.52
N MET A 201 20.64 10.62 4.80
CA MET A 201 21.43 11.44 5.74
C MET A 201 22.88 11.56 5.27
N LEU A 202 23.47 10.46 4.80
CA LEU A 202 24.84 10.45 4.31
C LEU A 202 24.99 11.31 3.05
N LEU A 203 24.03 11.27 2.13
CA LEU A 203 24.00 12.14 0.95
C LEU A 203 23.92 13.63 1.33
N LEU A 204 23.06 13.99 2.29
CA LEU A 204 22.91 15.37 2.75
C LEU A 204 24.21 15.89 3.39
N VAL A 205 24.82 15.11 4.27
CA VAL A 205 26.11 15.44 4.89
C VAL A 205 27.17 15.66 3.82
N LEU A 206 27.22 14.79 2.82
CA LEU A 206 28.22 14.86 1.77
C LEU A 206 28.04 16.09 0.86
N LEU A 207 26.79 16.46 0.54
CA LEU A 207 26.46 17.70 -0.18
C LEU A 207 26.88 18.95 0.60
N ILE A 208 26.66 18.97 1.91
CA ILE A 208 27.09 20.07 2.79
C ILE A 208 28.62 20.18 2.79
N VAL A 209 29.31 19.05 2.98
CA VAL A 209 30.79 19.01 2.99
C VAL A 209 31.36 19.45 1.64
N LEU A 210 30.77 18.99 0.52
CA LEU A 210 31.17 19.40 -0.84
C LEU A 210 30.96 20.90 -1.06
N GLY A 211 29.81 21.44 -0.66
CA GLY A 211 29.51 22.87 -0.76
C GLY A 211 30.49 23.73 0.04
N VAL A 212 30.78 23.33 1.29
CA VAL A 212 31.78 24.01 2.13
C VAL A 212 33.18 23.95 1.50
N ALA A 213 33.57 22.80 0.94
CA ALA A 213 34.85 22.63 0.26
C ALA A 213 34.98 23.53 -0.99
N LEU A 214 33.91 23.65 -1.80
CA LEU A 214 33.88 24.54 -2.96
C LEU A 214 34.00 26.01 -2.55
N ILE A 215 33.22 26.46 -1.56
CA ILE A 215 33.28 27.84 -1.04
C ILE A 215 34.66 28.15 -0.46
N ALA A 216 35.23 27.23 0.34
CA ALA A 216 36.56 27.38 0.91
C ALA A 216 37.64 27.47 -0.19
N THR A 217 37.53 26.67 -1.25
CA THR A 217 38.44 26.70 -2.40
C THR A 217 38.34 28.02 -3.15
N GLN A 218 37.13 28.52 -3.39
CA GLN A 218 36.90 29.82 -4.04
C GLN A 218 37.45 30.98 -3.18
N ALA A 219 37.22 30.97 -1.87
CA ALA A 219 37.75 31.97 -0.94
C ALA A 219 39.28 31.95 -0.87
N HIS A 220 39.89 30.76 -0.87
CA HIS A 220 41.34 30.63 -0.87
C HIS A 220 41.97 31.18 -2.16
N LEU A 221 41.40 30.84 -3.33
CA LEU A 221 41.85 31.38 -4.62
C LEU A 221 41.68 32.90 -4.69
N SER A 222 40.53 33.44 -4.25
CA SER A 222 40.27 34.87 -4.28
C SER A 222 41.25 35.66 -3.42
N ARG A 223 41.65 35.13 -2.25
CA ARG A 223 42.61 35.76 -1.35
C ARG A 223 44.06 35.68 -1.87
N THR A 224 44.40 34.65 -2.63
CA THR A 224 45.78 34.44 -3.11
C THR A 224 46.05 35.04 -4.48
N THR A 225 45.03 35.16 -5.35
CA THR A 225 45.21 35.61 -6.75
C THR A 225 44.48 36.90 -7.13
N HIS A 226 43.78 37.56 -6.19
CA HIS A 226 43.07 38.85 -6.39
C HIS A 226 42.06 38.91 -7.58
N ARG A 227 41.79 37.78 -8.27
CA ARG A 227 40.74 37.65 -9.30
C ARG A 227 39.56 36.87 -8.72
N THR A 228 38.39 37.49 -8.73
CA THR A 228 37.22 37.04 -7.96
C THR A 228 36.32 36.02 -8.68
N PHE A 229 36.39 35.88 -10.01
CA PHE A 229 35.48 35.02 -10.78
C PHE A 229 36.19 33.88 -11.52
N ASN A 230 36.23 32.69 -10.92
CA ASN A 230 36.56 31.45 -11.62
C ASN A 230 35.26 30.80 -12.11
N VAL A 231 34.92 31.05 -13.39
CA VAL A 231 33.66 30.61 -14.02
C VAL A 231 33.42 29.09 -13.86
N PRO A 232 34.41 28.20 -14.11
CA PRO A 232 34.26 26.76 -13.83
C PRO A 232 33.86 26.40 -12.39
N LEU A 233 34.45 27.04 -11.39
CA LEU A 233 34.13 26.79 -9.97
C LEU A 233 32.75 27.33 -9.60
N LEU A 234 32.32 28.44 -10.18
CA LEU A 234 30.96 28.95 -10.04
C LEU A 234 29.93 27.99 -10.65
N THR A 235 30.22 27.41 -11.82
CA THR A 235 29.38 26.38 -12.43
C THR A 235 29.30 25.14 -11.54
N ALA A 236 30.42 24.69 -10.95
CA ALA A 236 30.44 23.57 -10.00
C ALA A 236 29.58 23.85 -8.75
N SER A 237 29.67 25.06 -8.20
CA SER A 237 28.84 25.49 -7.06
C SER A 237 27.35 25.56 -7.44
N ALA A 238 27.02 26.11 -8.62
CA ALA A 238 25.63 26.17 -9.11
C ALA A 238 25.03 24.77 -9.31
N LEU A 239 25.79 23.82 -9.89
CA LEU A 239 25.36 22.43 -10.06
C LEU A 239 25.20 21.71 -8.72
N THR A 240 26.04 22.01 -7.73
CA THR A 240 25.92 21.46 -6.37
C THR A 240 24.67 21.98 -5.67
N VAL A 241 24.35 23.28 -5.81
CA VAL A 241 23.11 23.87 -5.29
C VAL A 241 21.89 23.28 -5.99
N LEU A 242 21.94 23.11 -7.31
CA LEU A 242 20.87 22.47 -8.08
C LEU A 242 20.60 21.05 -7.56
N LEU A 243 21.66 20.24 -7.40
CA LEU A 243 21.55 18.89 -6.86
C LEU A 243 20.98 18.89 -5.44
N ALA A 244 21.40 19.83 -4.59
CA ALA A 244 20.88 19.98 -3.23
C ALA A 244 19.39 20.40 -3.22
N VAL A 245 18.96 21.30 -4.09
CA VAL A 245 17.55 21.72 -4.22
C VAL A 245 16.69 20.56 -4.70
N VAL A 246 17.15 19.78 -5.69
CA VAL A 246 16.44 18.59 -6.16
C VAL A 246 16.31 17.57 -5.02
N CYS A 247 17.39 17.30 -4.29
CA CYS A 247 17.35 16.39 -3.13
C CYS A 247 16.43 16.92 -2.02
N ALA A 248 16.47 18.23 -1.73
CA ALA A 248 15.62 18.87 -0.73
C ALA A 248 14.14 18.88 -1.15
N GLY A 249 13.83 19.04 -2.44
CA GLY A 249 12.47 18.94 -2.98
C GLY A 249 11.91 17.53 -2.86
N VAL A 250 12.71 16.51 -3.23
CA VAL A 250 12.38 15.09 -3.00
C VAL A 250 12.14 14.84 -1.51
N PHE A 251 13.00 15.38 -0.63
CA PHE A 251 12.88 15.23 0.81
C PHE A 251 11.67 15.95 1.43
N ALA A 252 11.36 17.18 0.98
CA ALA A 252 10.23 17.96 1.46
C ALA A 252 8.90 17.30 1.05
N HIS A 253 8.81 16.84 -0.21
CA HIS A 253 7.68 16.06 -0.70
C HIS A 253 7.51 14.76 0.09
N GLN A 254 8.62 14.13 0.45
CA GLN A 254 8.68 12.91 1.25
C GLN A 254 8.32 13.12 2.74
N ARG A 255 8.67 14.26 3.35
CA ARG A 255 8.37 14.60 4.76
C ARG A 255 6.91 14.99 4.94
N ALA A 256 6.35 15.76 4.02
CA ALA A 256 4.93 16.11 4.02
C ALA A 256 4.02 14.86 3.95
N ARG A 257 4.51 13.75 3.36
CA ARG A 257 3.82 12.45 3.27
C ARG A 257 4.15 11.47 4.41
N LEU A 258 5.16 11.74 5.25
CA LEU A 258 5.55 10.87 6.38
C LEU A 258 4.63 11.00 7.59
N ASP A 259 4.13 12.21 7.87
CA ASP A 259 3.12 12.42 8.92
C ASP A 259 1.74 11.84 8.53
N GLY A 260 1.64 11.26 7.32
CA GLY A 260 0.43 10.67 6.76
C GLY A 260 0.58 9.24 6.27
N ALA A 261 1.68 8.50 6.54
CA ALA A 261 1.81 7.12 6.03
C ALA A 261 0.69 6.19 6.54
N ASP A 262 0.18 6.44 7.75
CA ASP A 262 -1.03 5.78 8.29
C ASP A 262 -2.34 6.33 7.69
N ARG A 263 -2.39 7.60 7.25
CA ARG A 263 -3.60 8.24 6.70
C ARG A 263 -3.76 8.06 5.18
N ASP A 264 -2.66 7.95 4.43
CA ASP A 264 -2.63 8.01 2.96
C ASP A 264 -2.29 6.66 2.31
N GLY A 265 -2.06 5.59 3.09
CA GLY A 265 -1.62 4.29 2.59
C GLY A 265 -2.75 3.27 2.57
N SER A 266 -2.75 2.41 3.58
CA SER A 266 -3.63 1.24 3.71
C SER A 266 -4.87 1.45 4.59
N ALA A 267 -4.85 2.38 5.55
CA ALA A 267 -5.97 2.57 6.47
C ALA A 267 -7.27 3.00 5.75
N PRO A 268 -7.25 3.89 4.74
CA PRO A 268 -8.46 4.17 3.94
C PRO A 268 -9.02 2.92 3.25
N ALA A 269 -8.15 2.07 2.71
CA ALA A 269 -8.58 0.84 2.06
C ALA A 269 -9.15 -0.17 3.07
N GLU A 270 -8.58 -0.25 4.27
CA GLU A 270 -9.12 -1.06 5.37
C GLU A 270 -10.50 -0.61 5.80
N ALA A 271 -10.66 0.69 6.08
CA ALA A 271 -11.91 1.24 6.56
C ALA A 271 -13.04 1.10 5.53
N LEU A 272 -12.72 1.27 4.24
CA LEU A 272 -13.67 1.03 3.15
C LEU A 272 -14.03 -0.45 3.01
N ALA A 273 -13.04 -1.36 3.11
CA ALA A 273 -13.26 -2.80 3.07
C ALA A 273 -14.09 -3.29 4.26
N GLU A 274 -13.83 -2.75 5.46
CA GLU A 274 -14.60 -3.02 6.67
C GLU A 274 -16.05 -2.56 6.49
N ASN A 275 -16.30 -1.31 6.06
CA ASN A 275 -17.66 -0.83 5.79
C ASN A 275 -18.42 -1.71 4.79
N ARG A 276 -17.75 -2.14 3.71
CA ARG A 276 -18.33 -3.07 2.75
C ARG A 276 -18.68 -4.40 3.40
N ASN A 277 -17.78 -4.93 4.24
CA ASN A 277 -17.99 -6.17 4.97
C ASN A 277 -19.17 -6.09 5.95
N LEU A 278 -19.30 -4.98 6.67
CA LEU A 278 -20.42 -4.74 7.59
C LEU A 278 -21.76 -4.88 6.87
N VAL A 279 -21.93 -4.20 5.72
CA VAL A 279 -23.16 -4.25 4.93
C VAL A 279 -23.43 -5.65 4.35
N LEU A 280 -22.39 -6.35 3.89
CA LEU A 280 -22.52 -7.75 3.44
C LEU A 280 -22.99 -8.67 4.58
N ARG A 281 -22.45 -8.48 5.79
CA ARG A 281 -22.84 -9.26 6.97
C ARG A 281 -24.25 -8.94 7.44
N GLU A 282 -24.67 -7.67 7.43
CA GLU A 282 -26.05 -7.27 7.67
C GLU A 282 -27.03 -8.02 6.74
N ARG A 283 -26.68 -8.12 5.46
CA ARG A 283 -27.50 -8.85 4.47
C ARG A 283 -27.56 -10.35 4.73
N ALA A 284 -26.46 -10.93 5.22
CA ALA A 284 -26.43 -12.33 5.65
C ALA A 284 -27.27 -12.55 6.91
N ASP A 285 -27.19 -11.65 7.90
CA ASP A 285 -27.97 -11.70 9.14
C ASP A 285 -29.46 -11.64 8.90
N GLU A 286 -29.93 -10.68 8.08
CA GLU A 286 -31.35 -10.59 7.71
C GLU A 286 -31.85 -11.91 7.10
N ALA A 287 -31.11 -12.47 6.14
CA ALA A 287 -31.51 -13.73 5.51
C ALA A 287 -31.48 -14.92 6.47
N LEU A 288 -30.46 -15.02 7.33
CA LEU A 288 -30.34 -16.13 8.27
C LEU A 288 -31.40 -16.07 9.36
N THR A 289 -31.80 -14.87 9.80
CA THR A 289 -32.93 -14.66 10.71
C THR A 289 -34.21 -15.23 10.10
N LEU A 290 -34.51 -14.86 8.85
CA LEU A 290 -35.67 -15.40 8.11
C LEU A 290 -35.55 -16.91 7.82
N ALA A 291 -34.36 -17.41 7.50
CA ALA A 291 -34.12 -18.84 7.24
C ALA A 291 -34.36 -19.69 8.49
N ALA A 292 -33.89 -19.22 9.65
CA ALA A 292 -34.08 -19.88 10.93
C ALA A 292 -35.53 -19.77 11.44
N ARG A 293 -36.35 -18.89 10.83
CA ARG A 293 -37.64 -18.43 11.40
C ARG A 293 -37.45 -17.98 12.85
N ALA A 294 -36.28 -17.42 13.14
CA ALA A 294 -35.98 -16.84 14.41
C ALA A 294 -36.52 -15.41 14.36
N GLY A 295 -37.35 -15.02 15.34
CA GLY A 295 -37.66 -13.61 15.55
C GLY A 295 -36.42 -12.89 16.11
N ARG A 296 -36.59 -12.08 17.15
CA ARG A 296 -35.45 -11.43 17.81
C ARG A 296 -34.51 -12.46 18.45
N GLY A 297 -33.22 -12.36 18.14
CA GLY A 297 -32.17 -13.25 18.64
C GLY A 297 -30.78 -12.79 18.19
N LYS A 298 -29.77 -13.65 18.37
CA LYS A 298 -28.34 -13.30 18.16
C LYS A 298 -28.03 -12.66 16.79
N LEU A 299 -28.70 -13.08 15.72
CA LEU A 299 -28.46 -12.53 14.37
C LEU A 299 -29.00 -11.10 14.23
N GLU A 300 -30.13 -10.79 14.86
CA GLU A 300 -30.69 -9.44 14.92
C GLU A 300 -29.84 -8.50 15.79
N ASP A 301 -29.30 -9.04 16.90
CA ASP A 301 -28.39 -8.30 17.77
C ASP A 301 -27.06 -8.00 17.05
N ASP A 302 -26.54 -8.96 16.25
CA ASP A 302 -25.36 -8.76 15.39
C ASP A 302 -25.67 -7.70 14.32
N PHE A 303 -26.80 -7.82 13.61
CA PHE A 303 -27.25 -6.82 12.63
C PHE A 303 -27.26 -5.40 13.23
N THR A 304 -27.86 -5.23 14.41
CA THR A 304 -27.92 -3.94 15.10
C THR A 304 -26.53 -3.41 15.45
N THR A 305 -25.63 -4.30 15.86
CA THR A 305 -24.23 -3.95 16.16
C THR A 305 -23.47 -3.52 14.90
N LEU A 306 -23.66 -4.24 13.78
CA LEU A 306 -23.05 -3.91 12.50
C LEU A 306 -23.53 -2.56 11.97
N ARG A 307 -24.84 -2.30 12.07
CA ARG A 307 -25.47 -1.01 11.73
C ARG A 307 -24.83 0.16 12.48
N GLN A 308 -24.50 -0.03 13.75
CA GLN A 308 -23.87 1.02 14.58
C GLN A 308 -22.38 1.22 14.25
N ARG A 309 -21.71 0.21 13.70
CA ARG A 309 -20.29 0.28 13.32
C ARG A 309 -20.09 0.91 11.94
N PHE A 310 -21.11 0.88 11.08
CA PHE A 310 -21.04 1.51 9.77
C PHE A 310 -20.82 3.02 9.92
N SER A 311 -19.75 3.53 9.32
CA SER A 311 -19.38 4.94 9.40
C SER A 311 -19.03 5.49 8.03
N VAL A 312 -19.55 6.66 7.72
CA VAL A 312 -19.25 7.40 6.49
C VAL A 312 -18.38 8.64 6.73
N THR A 313 -17.96 8.83 7.98
CA THR A 313 -17.17 10.00 8.42
C THR A 313 -15.87 9.53 9.09
N GLY A 314 -14.78 10.20 8.78
CA GLY A 314 -13.46 9.91 9.32
C GLY A 314 -12.37 10.45 8.40
N PRO A 315 -11.19 10.79 8.92
CA PRO A 315 -10.07 11.25 8.09
C PRO A 315 -9.68 10.25 7.00
N GLU A 316 -9.91 8.95 7.22
CA GLU A 316 -9.72 7.88 6.25
C GLU A 316 -10.61 7.98 5.00
N PHE A 317 -11.68 8.78 5.04
CA PHE A 317 -12.65 8.92 3.95
C PHE A 317 -12.55 10.27 3.22
N ASP A 318 -11.67 11.18 3.63
CA ASP A 318 -11.61 12.54 3.08
C ASP A 318 -11.46 12.57 1.55
N GLU A 319 -10.63 11.69 0.98
CA GLU A 319 -10.42 11.60 -0.48
C GLU A 319 -11.65 11.07 -1.25
N VAL A 320 -12.54 10.33 -0.57
CA VAL A 320 -13.73 9.68 -1.16
C VAL A 320 -15.03 10.14 -0.47
N ALA A 321 -15.01 11.31 0.18
CA ALA A 321 -16.10 11.78 1.04
C ALA A 321 -17.46 11.85 0.31
N GLY A 322 -17.44 12.21 -0.98
CA GLY A 322 -18.64 12.23 -1.81
C GLY A 322 -19.25 10.84 -2.04
N LEU A 323 -18.41 9.82 -2.26
CA LEU A 323 -18.86 8.43 -2.39
C LEU A 323 -19.35 7.89 -1.04
N MET A 324 -18.68 8.23 0.06
CA MET A 324 -19.09 7.81 1.40
C MET A 324 -20.41 8.43 1.84
N ALA A 325 -20.62 9.72 1.57
CA ALA A 325 -21.92 10.37 1.81
C ALA A 325 -23.05 9.68 1.02
N LYS A 326 -22.79 9.35 -0.25
CA LYS A 326 -23.73 8.60 -1.09
C LYS A 326 -23.98 7.19 -0.54
N ALA A 327 -22.94 6.49 -0.11
CA ALA A 327 -23.05 5.16 0.51
C ALA A 327 -23.89 5.22 1.79
N GLY A 328 -23.76 6.26 2.60
CA GLY A 328 -24.59 6.48 3.78
C GLY A 328 -26.07 6.62 3.45
N THR A 329 -26.42 7.47 2.48
CA THR A 329 -27.81 7.60 2.03
C THR A 329 -28.37 6.29 1.47
N GLN A 330 -27.56 5.51 0.76
CA GLN A 330 -27.96 4.21 0.23
C GLN A 330 -28.11 3.15 1.33
N HIS A 331 -27.25 3.20 2.36
CA HIS A 331 -27.37 2.34 3.54
C HIS A 331 -28.65 2.64 4.32
N ASP A 332 -28.98 3.92 4.55
CA ASP A 332 -30.26 4.32 5.17
C ASP A 332 -31.46 3.80 4.39
N ALA A 333 -31.42 3.83 3.05
CA ALA A 333 -32.46 3.28 2.20
C ALA A 333 -32.57 1.74 2.32
N TYR A 334 -31.44 1.04 2.42
CA TYR A 334 -31.42 -0.40 2.69
C TYR A 334 -32.00 -0.73 4.08
N LEU A 335 -31.61 0.03 5.10
CA LEU A 335 -32.11 -0.12 6.47
C LEU A 335 -33.62 0.13 6.57
N ALA A 336 -34.17 1.10 5.82
CA ALA A 336 -35.61 1.33 5.77
C ALA A 336 -36.38 0.12 5.21
N VAL A 337 -35.82 -0.56 4.20
CA VAL A 337 -36.40 -1.78 3.64
C VAL A 337 -36.26 -2.94 4.62
N HIS A 338 -35.13 -3.06 5.30
CA HIS A 338 -34.94 -4.03 6.38
C HIS A 338 -35.97 -3.86 7.49
N ASP A 339 -36.21 -2.62 7.96
CA ASP A 339 -37.19 -2.31 8.99
C ASP A 339 -38.63 -2.73 8.55
N GLU A 340 -38.95 -2.63 7.25
CA GLU A 340 -40.21 -3.15 6.71
C GLU A 340 -40.29 -4.68 6.76
N ILE A 341 -39.21 -5.37 6.39
CA ILE A 341 -39.10 -6.84 6.47
C ILE A 341 -39.30 -7.29 7.92
N ARG A 342 -38.62 -6.65 8.88
CA ARG A 342 -38.77 -6.94 10.31
C ARG A 342 -40.18 -6.68 10.81
N ARG A 343 -40.82 -5.60 10.36
CA ARG A 343 -42.23 -5.31 10.70
C ARG A 343 -43.17 -6.41 10.20
N LEU A 344 -42.97 -6.96 9.02
CA LEU A 344 -43.77 -8.07 8.50
C LEU A 344 -43.58 -9.34 9.33
N ASP A 345 -42.32 -9.68 9.62
CA ASP A 345 -41.95 -10.87 10.39
C ASP A 345 -42.44 -10.80 11.86
N ASP A 346 -42.20 -9.66 12.54
CA ASP A 346 -42.63 -9.43 13.94
C ASP A 346 -44.18 -9.44 14.09
N ASN A 347 -44.93 -9.17 13.02
CA ASN A 347 -46.40 -9.24 13.00
C ASN A 347 -46.93 -10.63 12.57
N GLY A 348 -46.06 -11.60 12.32
CA GLY A 348 -46.42 -12.96 11.92
C GLY A 348 -46.65 -13.17 10.42
N ASP A 349 -46.46 -12.15 9.57
CA ASP A 349 -46.51 -12.28 8.11
C ASP A 349 -45.14 -12.71 7.56
N TYR A 350 -44.74 -13.94 7.90
CA TYR A 350 -43.47 -14.52 7.47
C TYR A 350 -43.33 -14.57 5.94
N GLU A 351 -44.40 -14.96 5.23
CA GLU A 351 -44.36 -15.04 3.78
C GLU A 351 -44.20 -13.65 3.14
N GLY A 352 -44.85 -12.62 3.71
CA GLY A 352 -44.64 -11.23 3.33
C GLY A 352 -43.21 -10.79 3.56
N ALA A 353 -42.63 -11.10 4.73
CA ALA A 353 -41.25 -10.78 5.06
C ALA A 353 -40.27 -11.40 4.06
N VAL A 354 -40.42 -12.71 3.75
CA VAL A 354 -39.59 -13.39 2.76
C VAL A 354 -39.77 -12.77 1.36
N ARG A 355 -41.01 -12.52 0.92
CA ARG A 355 -41.27 -11.88 -0.39
C ARG A 355 -40.61 -10.50 -0.50
N LYS A 356 -40.67 -9.68 0.57
CA LYS A 356 -40.01 -8.38 0.59
C LYS A 356 -38.48 -8.55 0.59
N ALA A 357 -37.94 -9.46 1.39
CA ALA A 357 -36.49 -9.69 1.48
C ALA A 357 -35.86 -10.09 0.14
N VAL A 358 -36.54 -10.91 -0.66
CA VAL A 358 -36.05 -11.36 -1.98
C VAL A 358 -36.53 -10.48 -3.15
N SER A 359 -37.18 -9.35 -2.87
CA SER A 359 -37.70 -8.46 -3.91
C SER A 359 -36.59 -7.74 -4.68
N GLU A 360 -36.89 -7.32 -5.91
CA GLU A 360 -35.97 -6.53 -6.73
C GLU A 360 -35.63 -5.18 -6.08
N GLU A 361 -36.57 -4.59 -5.33
CA GLU A 361 -36.35 -3.34 -4.59
C GLU A 361 -35.27 -3.52 -3.51
N THR A 362 -35.40 -4.55 -2.66
CA THR A 362 -34.44 -4.85 -1.61
C THR A 362 -33.06 -5.20 -2.18
N ALA A 363 -33.03 -6.00 -3.25
CA ALA A 363 -31.79 -6.30 -3.95
C ALA A 363 -31.13 -5.02 -4.51
N ALA A 364 -31.93 -4.11 -5.08
CA ALA A 364 -31.43 -2.87 -5.66
C ALA A 364 -30.86 -1.90 -4.61
N THR A 365 -31.50 -1.75 -3.44
CA THR A 365 -31.00 -0.88 -2.35
C THR A 365 -29.69 -1.41 -1.78
N PHE A 366 -29.62 -2.71 -1.51
CA PHE A 366 -28.40 -3.38 -1.06
C PHE A 366 -27.26 -3.32 -2.09
N ASP A 367 -27.54 -3.63 -3.35
CA ASP A 367 -26.52 -3.58 -4.39
C ASP A 367 -26.06 -2.13 -4.65
N ALA A 368 -26.90 -1.12 -4.41
CA ALA A 368 -26.52 0.28 -4.58
C ALA A 368 -25.43 0.71 -3.58
N VAL A 369 -25.57 0.38 -2.30
CA VAL A 369 -24.57 0.70 -1.27
C VAL A 369 -23.27 -0.09 -1.49
N THR A 370 -23.37 -1.39 -1.76
CA THR A 370 -22.18 -2.24 -1.96
C THR A 370 -21.42 -1.88 -3.24
N ARG A 371 -22.10 -1.46 -4.31
CA ARG A 371 -21.45 -0.90 -5.52
C ARG A 371 -20.71 0.39 -5.21
N THR A 372 -21.33 1.35 -4.53
CA THR A 372 -20.66 2.63 -4.19
C THR A 372 -19.43 2.41 -3.29
N LEU A 373 -19.48 1.49 -2.32
CA LEU A 373 -18.31 1.14 -1.51
C LEU A 373 -17.21 0.46 -2.33
N SER A 374 -17.58 -0.34 -3.32
CA SER A 374 -16.63 -0.96 -4.26
C SER A 374 -15.98 0.07 -5.19
N ASP A 375 -16.74 1.07 -5.64
CA ASP A 375 -16.22 2.20 -6.41
C ASP A 375 -15.22 3.00 -5.58
N ALA A 376 -15.54 3.31 -4.32
CA ALA A 376 -14.64 4.02 -3.40
C ALA A 376 -13.34 3.25 -3.16
N LEU A 377 -13.40 1.93 -2.97
CA LEU A 377 -12.21 1.07 -2.88
C LEU A 377 -11.38 1.10 -4.17
N THR A 378 -12.03 1.10 -5.32
CA THR A 378 -11.37 1.11 -6.63
C THR A 378 -10.66 2.44 -6.87
N ASP A 379 -11.32 3.56 -6.60
CA ASP A 379 -10.75 4.90 -6.70
C ASP A 379 -9.53 5.05 -5.77
N ARG A 380 -9.65 4.56 -4.54
CA ARG A 380 -8.57 4.61 -3.56
C ARG A 380 -7.37 3.75 -3.98
N ARG A 381 -7.61 2.57 -4.56
CA ARG A 381 -6.56 1.72 -5.15
C ARG A 381 -5.87 2.39 -6.33
N ALA A 382 -6.64 3.03 -7.21
CA ALA A 382 -6.09 3.74 -8.37
C ALA A 382 -5.24 4.94 -7.94
N ALA A 383 -5.69 5.69 -6.93
CA ALA A 383 -4.92 6.77 -6.33
C ALA A 383 -3.61 6.25 -5.73
N PHE A 384 -3.66 5.15 -4.97
CA PHE A 384 -2.47 4.52 -4.41
C PHE A 384 -1.48 4.05 -5.50
N ASP A 385 -1.97 3.43 -6.56
CA ASP A 385 -1.17 3.01 -7.72
C ASP A 385 -0.48 4.19 -8.41
N ASP A 386 -1.19 5.30 -8.63
CA ASP A 386 -0.63 6.49 -9.25
C ASP A 386 0.41 7.17 -8.35
N GLN A 387 0.20 7.16 -7.03
CA GLN A 387 1.18 7.64 -6.05
C GLN A 387 2.47 6.79 -6.07
N ILE A 388 2.37 5.46 -6.16
CA ILE A 388 3.55 4.58 -6.32
C ILE A 388 4.25 4.84 -7.66
N ARG A 389 3.49 4.93 -8.78
CA ARG A 389 4.06 5.19 -10.11
C ARG A 389 4.73 6.56 -10.22
N SER A 390 4.17 7.60 -9.61
CA SER A 390 4.76 8.94 -9.58
C SER A 390 6.02 8.99 -8.71
N ALA A 391 6.02 8.32 -7.55
CA ALA A 391 7.20 8.19 -6.70
C ALA A 391 8.35 7.46 -7.43
N GLY A 392 8.05 6.37 -8.14
CA GLY A 392 9.04 5.62 -8.94
C GLY A 392 9.64 6.45 -10.08
N ARG A 393 8.84 7.28 -10.78
CA ARG A 393 9.33 8.17 -11.85
C ARG A 393 10.26 9.26 -11.33
N GLY A 394 9.93 9.90 -10.20
CA GLY A 394 10.78 10.94 -9.60
C GLY A 394 12.16 10.41 -9.19
N LEU A 395 12.21 9.17 -8.69
CA LEU A 395 13.45 8.49 -8.30
C LEU A 395 14.27 8.02 -9.51
N GLY A 396 13.62 7.57 -10.58
CA GLY A 396 14.28 7.18 -11.83
C GLY A 396 15.01 8.31 -12.56
N VAL A 397 14.60 9.57 -12.34
CA VAL A 397 15.37 10.73 -12.83
C VAL A 397 16.66 10.88 -12.01
N LEU A 398 16.61 10.67 -10.70
CA LEU A 398 17.77 10.85 -9.81
C LEU A 398 18.84 9.75 -9.98
N THR A 399 18.45 8.51 -10.35
CA THR A 399 19.41 7.41 -10.62
C THR A 399 20.38 7.72 -11.75
N ILE A 400 19.94 8.42 -12.79
CA ILE A 400 20.76 8.76 -13.97
C ILE A 400 21.36 10.16 -13.81
N LEU A 401 20.53 11.12 -13.42
CA LEU A 401 20.89 12.54 -13.41
C LEU A 401 21.78 12.90 -12.21
N GLY A 402 21.68 12.17 -11.10
CA GLY A 402 22.53 12.34 -9.91
C GLY A 402 24.01 12.04 -10.15
N PRO A 403 24.38 10.83 -10.62
CA PRO A 403 25.76 10.50 -10.98
C PRO A 403 26.30 11.40 -12.09
N LEU A 404 25.47 11.75 -13.09
CA LEU A 404 25.85 12.69 -14.16
C LEU A 404 26.15 14.09 -13.62
N LEU A 405 25.33 14.63 -12.72
CA LEU A 405 25.57 15.92 -12.06
C LEU A 405 26.84 15.88 -11.21
N ALA A 406 27.04 14.81 -10.43
CA ALA A 406 28.25 14.65 -9.62
C ALA A 406 29.52 14.62 -10.50
N LEU A 407 29.46 13.95 -11.63
CA LEU A 407 30.56 13.87 -12.60
C LEU A 407 30.81 15.24 -13.26
N ALA A 408 29.75 15.97 -13.63
CA ALA A 408 29.85 17.33 -14.15
C ALA A 408 30.48 18.31 -13.14
N ILE A 409 30.10 18.23 -11.87
CA ILE A 409 30.71 19.02 -10.78
C ILE A 409 32.20 18.72 -10.66
N GLY A 410 32.59 17.44 -10.70
CA GLY A 410 33.99 17.01 -10.66
C GLY A 410 34.81 17.54 -11.84
N VAL A 411 34.26 17.50 -13.05
CA VAL A 411 34.92 18.04 -14.26
C VAL A 411 35.09 19.56 -14.16
N CYS A 412 34.05 20.30 -13.75
CA CYS A 412 34.12 21.75 -13.58
C CYS A 412 35.13 22.17 -12.50
N ALA A 413 35.19 21.45 -11.38
CA ALA A 413 36.20 21.66 -10.35
C ALA A 413 37.62 21.39 -10.88
N ALA A 414 37.80 20.32 -11.66
CA ALA A 414 39.10 19.97 -12.25
C ALA A 414 39.58 21.02 -13.25
N LEU A 415 38.71 21.50 -14.15
CA LEU A 415 39.03 22.56 -15.10
C LEU A 415 39.37 23.88 -14.39
N GLY A 416 38.62 24.23 -13.34
CA GLY A 416 38.85 25.44 -12.56
C GLY A 416 40.20 25.47 -11.83
N LEU A 417 40.68 24.31 -11.36
CA LEU A 417 42.00 24.20 -10.71
C LEU A 417 43.14 23.94 -11.70
N ARG A 418 42.91 23.20 -12.81
CA ARG A 418 43.94 22.95 -13.85
C ARG A 418 44.40 24.23 -14.53
N ALA A 419 43.49 25.11 -14.91
CA ALA A 419 43.82 26.40 -15.51
C ALA A 419 44.77 27.24 -14.63
N ARG A 420 44.75 27.02 -13.30
CA ARG A 420 45.64 27.69 -12.35
C ARG A 420 46.94 26.94 -12.11
N LEU A 421 46.94 25.62 -12.17
CA LEU A 421 48.17 24.82 -12.08
C LEU A 421 49.09 25.02 -13.28
N GLU A 422 48.55 25.35 -14.45
CA GLU A 422 49.33 25.69 -15.65
C GLU A 422 49.99 27.07 -15.58
N GLU A 423 49.46 28.02 -14.81
CA GLU A 423 50.09 29.34 -14.58
C GLU A 423 51.35 29.27 -13.68
N TYR A 424 51.55 28.17 -12.95
CA TYR A 424 52.72 27.94 -12.07
C TYR A 424 53.78 27.00 -12.67
N ARG A 425 53.54 26.49 -13.87
CA ARG A 425 54.54 25.78 -14.68
C ARG A 425 55.24 26.75 -15.60
#